data_AF-X6PAG8-F1
#
_entry.id   AF-X6PAG8-F1
#
_cell.length_a   1.000
_cell.length_b   1.000
_cell.length_c   1.000
_cell.angle_alpha   90.00
_cell.angle_beta   90.00
_cell.angle_gamma   90.00
#
_symmetry.space_group_name_H-M   'P 1'
#
loop_
_entity.id
_entity.type
_entity.pdbx_description
1 polymer ?
#
loop_
_entity_poly.entity_id
_entity_poly.type
_entity_poly.pdbx_seq_one_letter_code
_entity_poly.pdbx_strand_id
1 'polypeptide(L)'
;QKHTNAFINYQLLIVELLHLHFKHTGFNSFHVIWKDYHDRTHKEPLNPYSITFKQGIQRVRHNLQMRSHFIDGRDELILFKCEFDKCKPAISSKVNDSNVLLHDIYKHLPHYPIIQVHWEILHALMIPYKRTIGIERNSLPNSVPFQDKVISFKKPKFNPLLYECDLHKLKMIEDTINVILIRNNELQKLDTINGRRGNQTTN
;
A
#
# COMPACT_ATOMS: atom_id res chain seq x y z
N GLN A 1 27.29 -28.23 -16.79
CA GLN A 1 25.84 -28.16 -16.45
C GLN A 1 25.55 -26.75 -15.95
N LYS A 2 24.59 -26.00 -16.55
CA LYS A 2 24.30 -24.61 -16.12
C LYS A 2 23.29 -24.64 -14.96
N HIS A 3 23.65 -24.10 -13.80
CA HIS A 3 22.75 -24.01 -12.66
C HIS A 3 21.91 -22.73 -12.72
N THR A 4 20.62 -22.88 -13.00
CA THR A 4 19.65 -21.78 -13.00
C THR A 4 19.31 -21.41 -11.56
N ASN A 5 20.05 -20.47 -10.97
CA ASN A 5 19.80 -19.96 -9.63
C ASN A 5 18.51 -19.12 -9.60
N ALA A 6 17.39 -19.77 -9.30
CA ALA A 6 16.09 -19.11 -9.11
C ALA A 6 16.08 -18.28 -7.80
N PHE A 7 16.43 -17.00 -7.92
CA PHE A 7 16.26 -16.01 -6.86
C PHE A 7 14.77 -15.71 -6.64
N ILE A 8 14.12 -16.49 -5.78
CA ILE A 8 12.78 -16.17 -5.25
C ILE A 8 12.98 -15.12 -4.15
N ASN A 9 13.17 -13.88 -4.57
CA ASN A 9 13.32 -12.72 -3.69
C ASN A 9 11.98 -11.97 -3.64
N TYR A 10 11.06 -12.42 -2.79
CA TYR A 10 9.77 -11.75 -2.58
C TYR A 10 9.94 -10.42 -1.83
N GLN A 11 10.43 -9.39 -2.54
CA GLN A 11 10.15 -8.01 -2.15
C GLN A 11 8.67 -7.74 -2.42
N LEU A 12 7.84 -7.94 -1.39
CA LEU A 12 6.40 -7.75 -1.43
C LEU A 12 6.06 -6.24 -1.43
N LEU A 13 6.35 -5.59 -2.56
CA LEU A 13 6.14 -4.16 -2.77
C LEU A 13 4.65 -3.87 -3.04
N ILE A 14 3.82 -3.97 -2.02
CA ILE A 14 2.40 -3.63 -2.11
C ILE A 14 2.26 -2.10 -2.19
N VAL A 15 1.55 -1.64 -3.22
CA VAL A 15 1.12 -0.24 -3.39
C VAL A 15 -0.35 -0.17 -2.96
N GLU A 16 -0.65 0.63 -1.93
CA GLU A 16 -1.93 0.56 -1.19
C GLU A 16 -2.87 1.77 -1.49
N LEU A 17 -4.13 1.53 -1.91
CA LEU A 17 -5.13 2.56 -2.30
C LEU A 17 -6.57 1.96 -2.39
N LEU A 18 -7.54 2.29 -1.50
CA LEU A 18 -8.83 1.55 -1.36
C LEU A 18 -10.08 2.32 -0.79
N HIS A 19 -11.30 1.71 -0.63
CA HIS A 19 -12.66 2.31 -0.40
C HIS A 19 -13.76 1.35 0.22
N LEU A 20 -14.68 1.65 1.18
CA LEU A 20 -15.12 2.82 2.00
C LEU A 20 -16.27 2.39 2.99
N HIS A 21 -16.45 3.03 4.19
CA HIS A 21 -17.75 3.29 4.94
C HIS A 21 -18.01 2.67 6.35
N PHE A 22 -18.19 3.51 7.41
CA PHE A 22 -19.39 3.50 8.32
C PHE A 22 -19.42 4.65 9.38
N LYS A 23 -20.61 4.85 10.02
CA LYS A 23 -20.95 5.89 11.02
C LYS A 23 -20.30 5.72 12.41
N HIS A 24 -19.85 6.83 13.01
CA HIS A 24 -20.10 7.17 14.43
C HIS A 24 -19.81 8.66 14.64
N THR A 25 -20.58 9.33 15.50
CA THR A 25 -20.54 10.79 15.69
C THR A 25 -19.84 11.17 17.00
N GLY A 26 -18.55 11.50 16.92
CA GLY A 26 -17.90 12.34 17.94
C GLY A 26 -18.41 13.77 17.82
N PHE A 27 -18.78 14.40 18.93
CA PHE A 27 -19.26 15.78 18.94
C PHE A 27 -18.08 16.73 18.59
N ASN A 28 -18.28 17.63 17.62
CA ASN A 28 -17.30 18.62 17.14
C ASN A 28 -15.95 18.10 16.59
N SER A 29 -15.75 16.80 16.38
CA SER A 29 -14.52 16.31 15.72
C SER A 29 -14.61 16.33 14.19
N PHE A 30 -13.71 17.08 13.57
CA PHE A 30 -13.39 16.96 12.14
C PHE A 30 -12.64 15.65 11.94
N HIS A 31 -13.14 14.77 11.07
CA HIS A 31 -12.52 13.46 10.84
C HIS A 31 -11.82 13.44 9.49
N VAL A 32 -10.52 13.16 9.50
CA VAL A 32 -9.80 12.72 8.30
C VAL A 32 -10.04 11.24 8.13
N ILE A 33 -10.52 10.85 6.95
CA ILE A 33 -10.76 9.48 6.55
C ILE A 33 -9.78 9.10 5.45
N TRP A 34 -9.05 8.00 5.65
CA TRP A 34 -8.22 7.31 4.66
C TRP A 34 -8.34 5.80 4.89
N LYS A 35 -7.78 4.97 4.02
CA LYS A 35 -8.08 3.53 3.97
C LYS A 35 -6.83 2.75 3.53
N ASP A 36 -6.66 1.53 4.05
CA ASP A 36 -5.51 0.67 3.72
C ASP A 36 -5.85 -0.45 2.73
N TYR A 37 -4.85 -1.23 2.31
CA TYR A 37 -4.95 -2.34 1.34
C TYR A 37 -5.96 -3.47 1.69
N HIS A 38 -6.62 -3.42 2.84
CA HIS A 38 -7.68 -4.38 3.20
C HIS A 38 -9.07 -3.72 3.29
N ASP A 39 -9.29 -2.61 2.56
CA ASP A 39 -10.47 -1.72 2.59
C ASP A 39 -10.81 -1.13 3.98
N ARG A 40 -9.96 -1.37 4.99
CA ARG A 40 -10.18 -0.92 6.37
C ARG A 40 -10.16 0.60 6.39
N THR A 41 -11.29 1.18 6.77
CA THR A 41 -11.46 2.63 6.86
C THR A 41 -10.91 3.15 8.19
N HIS A 42 -9.86 3.96 8.12
CA HIS A 42 -9.24 4.62 9.26
C HIS A 42 -9.81 6.03 9.45
N LYS A 43 -9.77 6.51 10.69
CA LYS A 43 -10.29 7.83 11.08
C LYS A 43 -9.35 8.47 12.08
N GLU A 44 -8.81 9.63 11.73
CA GLU A 44 -8.07 10.48 12.67
C GLU A 44 -8.97 11.65 13.07
N PRO A 45 -9.31 11.81 14.36
CA PRO A 45 -9.94 13.03 14.83
C PRO A 45 -8.88 14.15 14.91
N LEU A 46 -9.06 15.17 14.08
CA LEU A 46 -8.25 16.39 14.08
C LEU A 46 -9.09 17.56 14.61
N ASN A 47 -8.46 18.51 15.30
CA ASN A 47 -9.09 19.79 15.62
C ASN A 47 -8.78 20.78 14.47
N PRO A 48 -9.77 21.20 13.67
CA PRO A 48 -9.49 21.97 12.47
C PRO A 48 -9.04 23.41 12.77
N TYR A 49 -9.32 23.91 13.98
CA TYR A 49 -8.94 25.25 14.44
C TYR A 49 -7.51 25.32 14.99
N SER A 50 -6.89 24.17 15.33
CA SER A 50 -5.56 24.13 15.98
C SER A 50 -4.51 23.34 15.20
N ILE A 51 -4.80 22.94 13.95
CA ILE A 51 -3.87 22.18 13.12
C ILE A 51 -3.85 22.71 11.69
N THR A 52 -2.64 22.87 11.14
CA THR A 52 -2.44 23.12 9.72
C THR A 52 -2.62 21.85 8.90
N PHE A 53 -2.92 21.98 7.61
CA PHE A 53 -2.96 20.82 6.71
C PHE A 53 -1.65 20.01 6.75
N LYS A 54 -0.51 20.71 6.72
CA LYS A 54 0.84 20.14 6.80
C LYS A 54 1.06 19.32 8.08
N GLN A 55 0.65 19.82 9.24
CA GLN A 55 0.72 19.09 10.51
C GLN A 55 -0.26 17.90 10.55
N GLY A 56 -1.46 18.04 9.99
CA GLY A 56 -2.43 16.94 9.88
C GLY A 56 -1.87 15.78 9.04
N ILE A 57 -1.27 16.10 7.90
CA ILE A 57 -0.59 15.13 7.03
C ILE A 57 0.63 14.48 7.72
N GLN A 58 1.43 15.25 8.47
CA GLN A 58 2.53 14.71 9.27
C GLN A 58 2.05 13.75 10.37
N ARG A 59 0.91 14.04 11.02
CA ARG A 59 0.29 13.14 12.01
C ARG A 59 -0.21 11.84 11.38
N VAL A 60 -0.90 11.91 10.25
CA VAL A 60 -1.33 10.70 9.51
C VAL A 60 -0.14 9.87 9.04
N ARG A 61 0.93 10.51 8.55
CA ARG A 61 2.21 9.84 8.23
C ARG A 61 2.80 9.12 9.45
N HIS A 62 2.89 9.78 10.60
CA HIS A 62 3.44 9.16 11.82
C HIS A 62 2.60 7.96 12.26
N ASN A 63 1.27 8.09 12.29
CA ASN A 63 0.36 7.01 12.69
C ASN A 63 0.45 5.81 11.74
N LEU A 64 0.60 6.04 10.43
CA LEU A 64 0.86 4.99 9.44
C LEU A 64 2.21 4.29 9.66
N GLN A 65 3.31 5.04 9.84
CA GLN A 65 4.64 4.48 10.12
C GLN A 65 4.63 3.63 11.41
N MET A 66 4.03 4.12 12.50
CA MET A 66 3.92 3.38 13.76
C MET A 66 3.09 2.09 13.58
N ARG A 67 1.99 2.14 12.83
CA ARG A 67 1.12 0.98 12.60
C ARG A 67 1.78 -0.11 11.75
N SER A 68 2.44 0.26 10.65
CA SER A 68 3.20 -0.70 9.82
C SER A 68 4.43 -1.26 10.53
N HIS A 69 5.03 -0.50 11.46
CA HIS A 69 6.07 -1.01 12.35
C HIS A 69 5.54 -2.13 13.27
N PHE A 70 4.39 -1.93 13.91
CA PHE A 70 3.81 -2.93 14.81
C PHE A 70 3.24 -4.17 14.09
N ILE A 71 2.73 -4.03 12.87
CA ILE A 71 2.14 -5.16 12.12
C ILE A 71 3.23 -5.97 11.41
N ASP A 72 4.15 -5.31 10.71
CA ASP A 72 5.06 -5.96 9.75
C ASP A 72 6.55 -5.70 10.01
N GLY A 73 6.90 -4.92 11.05
CA GLY A 73 8.26 -4.37 11.22
C GLY A 73 8.65 -3.29 10.20
N ARG A 74 7.71 -2.83 9.37
CA ARG A 74 7.87 -1.86 8.27
C ARG A 74 7.82 -0.40 8.77
N ASP A 75 8.97 0.23 9.01
CA ASP A 75 9.08 1.66 9.39
C ASP A 75 9.90 2.54 8.43
N GLU A 76 10.63 1.96 7.46
CA GLU A 76 11.37 2.71 6.44
C GLU A 76 10.44 3.18 5.33
N LEU A 77 10.12 4.48 5.34
CA LEU A 77 9.16 5.11 4.43
C LEU A 77 9.83 5.47 3.09
N ILE A 78 9.46 4.74 2.03
CA ILE A 78 9.96 4.97 0.66
C ILE A 78 9.16 6.11 0.00
N LEU A 79 7.84 6.06 0.08
CA LEU A 79 6.94 7.00 -0.58
C LEU A 79 5.86 7.47 0.39
N PHE A 80 5.54 8.76 0.30
CA PHE A 80 4.37 9.35 0.95
C PHE A 80 3.92 10.59 0.17
N LYS A 81 2.73 10.54 -0.43
CA LYS A 81 2.17 11.59 -1.29
C LYS A 81 0.67 11.73 -1.03
N CYS A 82 0.19 12.95 -0.85
CA CYS A 82 -1.25 13.26 -0.85
C CYS A 82 -1.70 13.64 -2.26
N GLU A 83 -2.83 13.09 -2.73
CA GLU A 83 -3.39 13.35 -4.06
C GLU A 83 -4.57 14.33 -3.93
N PHE A 84 -4.21 15.62 -3.85
CA PHE A 84 -5.07 16.78 -3.58
C PHE A 84 -6.33 16.86 -4.47
N ASP A 85 -6.20 16.39 -5.71
CA ASP A 85 -7.23 16.28 -6.74
C ASP A 85 -8.27 15.17 -6.47
N LYS A 86 -7.89 14.16 -5.68
CA LYS A 86 -8.75 13.02 -5.28
C LYS A 86 -9.32 13.17 -3.87
N CYS A 87 -8.75 14.05 -3.05
CA CYS A 87 -9.30 14.45 -1.76
C CYS A 87 -10.75 14.98 -1.91
N LYS A 88 -11.61 14.72 -0.92
CA LYS A 88 -13.02 15.14 -0.95
C LYS A 88 -13.41 15.83 0.38
N PRO A 89 -13.84 17.10 0.35
CA PRO A 89 -13.79 18.02 -0.80
C PRO A 89 -12.36 18.32 -1.27
N ALA A 90 -12.24 18.68 -2.55
CA ALA A 90 -10.96 18.88 -3.22
C ALA A 90 -10.15 20.02 -2.58
N ILE A 91 -8.84 19.82 -2.48
CA ILE A 91 -7.93 20.76 -1.82
C ILE A 91 -7.09 21.43 -2.91
N SER A 92 -6.94 22.75 -2.87
CA SER A 92 -6.01 23.44 -3.79
C SER A 92 -4.58 22.99 -3.51
N SER A 93 -3.86 22.52 -4.53
CA SER A 93 -2.47 22.04 -4.38
C SER A 93 -1.52 23.09 -3.80
N LYS A 94 -1.83 24.38 -4.01
CA LYS A 94 -1.13 25.54 -3.39
C LYS A 94 -1.12 25.52 -1.86
N VAL A 95 -1.99 24.74 -1.22
CA VAL A 95 -2.07 24.62 0.24
C VAL A 95 -0.91 23.81 0.83
N ASN A 96 -0.29 22.89 0.06
CA ASN A 96 0.76 21.97 0.56
C ASN A 96 1.91 22.67 1.29
N ASP A 97 2.42 23.75 0.70
CA ASP A 97 3.60 24.45 1.20
C ASP A 97 3.25 25.51 2.26
N SER A 98 1.96 25.76 2.45
CA SER A 98 1.41 26.81 3.30
C SER A 98 1.08 26.30 4.71
N ASN A 99 1.28 27.15 5.72
CA ASN A 99 0.87 26.88 7.11
C ASN A 99 -0.62 27.21 7.34
N VAL A 100 -1.49 26.90 6.37
CA VAL A 100 -2.93 27.19 6.44
C VAL A 100 -3.64 26.17 7.34
N LEU A 101 -4.52 26.66 8.21
CA LEU A 101 -5.34 25.84 9.11
C LEU A 101 -6.37 25.03 8.33
N LEU A 102 -6.73 23.84 8.83
CA LEU A 102 -7.85 23.09 8.25
C LEU A 102 -9.16 23.87 8.29
N HIS A 103 -9.34 24.72 9.30
CA HIS A 103 -10.44 25.69 9.36
C HIS A 103 -10.51 26.55 8.09
N ASP A 104 -9.40 27.18 7.67
CA ASP A 104 -9.41 28.11 6.55
C ASP A 104 -9.71 27.44 5.20
N ILE A 105 -9.33 26.17 5.04
CA ILE A 105 -9.63 25.36 3.85
C ILE A 105 -11.13 25.00 3.80
N TYR A 106 -11.71 24.66 4.94
CA TYR A 106 -12.99 23.94 5.01
C TYR A 106 -14.17 24.72 5.60
N LYS A 107 -13.95 25.92 6.17
CA LYS A 107 -14.99 26.79 6.76
C LYS A 107 -16.12 27.20 5.82
N HIS A 108 -15.89 27.11 4.51
CA HIS A 108 -16.87 27.43 3.47
C HIS A 108 -17.79 26.26 3.09
N LEU A 109 -17.60 25.08 3.70
CA LEU A 109 -18.42 23.90 3.45
C LEU A 109 -19.70 23.90 4.30
N PRO A 110 -20.83 23.37 3.77
CA PRO A 110 -22.03 23.17 4.57
C PRO A 110 -21.75 22.23 5.75
N HIS A 111 -22.35 22.55 6.89
CA HIS A 111 -22.22 21.82 8.17
C HIS A 111 -20.83 21.82 8.81
N TYR A 112 -19.86 22.63 8.35
CA TYR A 112 -18.60 22.85 9.07
C TYR A 112 -18.87 23.34 10.52
N PRO A 113 -18.15 22.85 11.56
CA PRO A 113 -17.01 21.92 11.53
C PRO A 113 -17.38 20.43 11.53
N ILE A 114 -18.66 20.08 11.58
CA ILE A 114 -19.17 18.70 11.70
C ILE A 114 -19.22 18.03 10.31
N ILE A 115 -18.05 17.94 9.68
CA ILE A 115 -17.83 17.36 8.36
C ILE A 115 -16.86 16.18 8.43
N GLN A 116 -16.99 15.29 7.44
CA GLN A 116 -15.99 14.26 7.16
C GLN A 116 -15.22 14.68 5.91
N VAL A 117 -13.89 14.58 5.95
CA VAL A 117 -13.05 14.75 4.76
C VAL A 117 -12.38 13.43 4.43
N HIS A 118 -12.33 13.10 3.14
CA HIS A 118 -11.56 11.97 2.63
C HIS A 118 -10.24 12.52 2.07
N TRP A 119 -9.10 12.03 2.59
CA TRP A 119 -7.78 12.36 2.07
C TRP A 119 -7.20 11.16 1.34
N GLU A 120 -6.88 11.34 0.06
CA GLU A 120 -6.24 10.30 -0.75
C GLU A 120 -4.72 10.37 -0.51
N ILE A 121 -4.15 9.33 0.11
CA ILE A 121 -2.74 9.30 0.49
C ILE A 121 -2.11 8.00 -0.02
N LEU A 122 -1.21 8.14 -0.98
CA LEU A 122 -0.37 7.06 -1.50
C LEU A 122 0.88 6.93 -0.62
N HIS A 123 1.13 5.75 -0.06
CA HIS A 123 2.34 5.48 0.73
C HIS A 123 2.96 4.12 0.43
N ALA A 124 4.28 4.01 0.63
CA ALA A 124 5.02 2.75 0.55
C ALA A 124 6.04 2.65 1.69
N LEU A 125 6.06 1.51 2.37
CA LEU A 125 6.84 1.24 3.59
C LEU A 125 7.59 -0.09 3.45
N MET A 126 8.82 -0.13 3.97
CA MET A 126 9.75 -1.24 3.87
C MET A 126 10.30 -1.63 5.25
N ILE A 127 10.71 -2.89 5.38
CA ILE A 127 11.46 -3.38 6.56
C ILE A 127 12.92 -2.95 6.40
N PRO A 128 13.51 -2.17 7.33
CA PRO A 128 14.90 -1.74 7.18
C PRO A 128 15.85 -2.93 7.11
N TYR A 129 16.79 -2.92 6.17
CA TYR A 129 17.72 -4.04 5.95
C TYR A 129 18.43 -4.53 7.23
N LYS A 130 18.72 -3.60 8.16
CA LYS A 130 19.31 -3.86 9.48
C LYS A 130 18.53 -4.89 10.33
N ARG A 131 17.21 -5.03 10.12
CA ARG A 131 16.28 -5.97 10.77
C ARG A 131 15.94 -7.20 9.92
N THR A 132 16.34 -7.25 8.65
CA THR A 132 16.13 -8.43 7.80
C THR A 132 17.10 -9.56 8.16
N ILE A 133 16.65 -10.81 8.03
CA ILE A 133 17.50 -11.99 8.21
C ILE A 133 17.92 -12.48 6.83
N GLY A 134 19.21 -12.38 6.51
CA GLY A 134 19.78 -12.93 5.28
C GLY A 134 19.85 -14.45 5.34
N ILE A 135 18.88 -15.14 4.73
CA ILE A 135 18.89 -16.60 4.59
C ILE A 135 19.77 -16.97 3.39
N GLU A 136 21.07 -17.14 3.65
CA GLU A 136 22.03 -17.60 2.65
C GLU A 136 21.76 -19.08 2.32
N ARG A 137 21.24 -19.35 1.11
CA ARG A 137 20.93 -20.71 0.63
C ARG A 137 22.19 -21.49 0.27
N ASN A 138 22.98 -21.82 1.29
CA ASN A 138 24.09 -22.75 1.21
C ASN A 138 23.53 -24.17 0.95
N SER A 139 23.50 -24.56 -0.33
CA SER A 139 23.16 -25.87 -0.89
C SER A 139 22.32 -26.78 0.02
N LEU A 140 20.99 -26.71 -0.11
CA LEU A 140 20.04 -27.61 0.55
C LEU A 140 20.50 -29.08 0.37
N PRO A 141 20.84 -29.81 1.44
CA PRO A 141 21.16 -31.22 1.32
C PRO A 141 19.87 -31.99 1.02
N ASN A 142 19.85 -32.70 -0.10
CA ASN A 142 18.73 -33.59 -0.43
C ASN A 142 18.64 -34.69 0.64
N SER A 143 17.52 -34.72 1.37
CA SER A 143 17.15 -35.73 2.38
C SER A 143 18.22 -36.05 3.43
N VAL A 144 18.25 -35.29 4.53
CA VAL A 144 18.85 -35.71 5.82
C VAL A 144 17.80 -35.46 6.92
N PRO A 145 17.60 -36.36 7.90
CA PRO A 145 16.65 -36.14 9.00
C PRO A 145 16.97 -34.86 9.80
N PHE A 146 15.93 -34.23 10.35
CA PHE A 146 16.07 -33.04 11.19
C PHE A 146 16.95 -33.33 12.41
N GLN A 147 18.10 -32.64 12.47
CA GLN A 147 18.89 -32.43 13.68
C GLN A 147 19.02 -30.91 13.86
N ASP A 148 18.93 -30.44 15.10
CA ASP A 148 18.91 -29.01 15.46
C ASP A 148 20.27 -28.33 15.24
N LYS A 149 20.60 -28.10 13.97
CA LYS A 149 21.87 -27.53 13.54
C LYS A 149 21.81 -26.01 13.70
N VAL A 150 22.38 -25.52 14.82
CA VAL A 150 22.45 -24.11 15.20
C VAL A 150 22.80 -23.22 14.01
N ILE A 151 21.84 -22.40 13.58
CA ILE A 151 21.99 -21.49 12.44
C ILE A 151 22.96 -20.38 12.82
N SER A 152 24.03 -20.20 12.03
CA SER A 152 25.00 -19.13 12.28
C SER A 152 24.40 -17.77 11.94
N PHE A 153 24.06 -16.96 12.95
CA PHE A 153 23.49 -15.61 12.81
C PHE A 153 24.50 -14.54 12.29
N LYS A 154 25.50 -14.95 11.51
CA LYS A 154 26.56 -14.07 11.01
C LYS A 154 26.00 -13.19 9.88
N LYS A 155 25.54 -11.98 10.23
CA LYS A 155 24.91 -11.04 9.29
C LYS A 155 25.78 -10.86 8.03
N PRO A 156 25.25 -11.08 6.81
CA PRO A 156 26.02 -10.92 5.58
C PRO A 156 26.43 -9.46 5.38
N LYS A 157 27.60 -9.26 4.76
CA LYS A 157 28.11 -7.92 4.44
C LYS A 157 27.26 -7.33 3.32
N PHE A 158 26.62 -6.19 3.58
CA PHE A 158 25.76 -5.50 2.63
C PHE A 158 26.49 -5.21 1.30
N ASN A 159 25.87 -5.58 0.18
CA ASN A 159 26.33 -5.30 -1.18
C ASN A 159 25.26 -4.47 -1.92
N PRO A 160 25.42 -3.15 -2.07
CA PRO A 160 24.41 -2.29 -2.70
C PRO A 160 24.17 -2.62 -4.19
N LEU A 161 25.15 -3.19 -4.89
CA LEU A 161 25.06 -3.48 -6.33
C LEU A 161 24.05 -4.57 -6.68
N LEU A 162 23.56 -5.33 -5.69
CA LEU A 162 22.51 -6.33 -5.90
C LEU A 162 21.10 -5.72 -6.08
N TYR A 163 20.91 -4.43 -5.77
CA TYR A 163 19.62 -3.75 -5.90
C TYR A 163 19.33 -3.29 -7.34
N GLU A 164 20.38 -3.00 -8.12
CA GLU A 164 20.29 -2.43 -9.46
C GLU A 164 19.94 -3.49 -10.53
N CYS A 165 20.32 -4.75 -10.30
CA CYS A 165 20.20 -5.85 -11.26
C CYS A 165 18.78 -6.42 -11.47
N ASP A 166 17.84 -6.16 -10.56
CA ASP A 166 16.57 -6.92 -10.50
C ASP A 166 15.32 -6.12 -10.93
N LEU A 167 15.43 -4.81 -11.16
CA LEU A 167 14.32 -3.98 -11.67
C LEU A 167 13.76 -4.49 -13.00
N HIS A 168 14.62 -4.97 -13.90
CA HIS A 168 14.20 -5.61 -15.17
C HIS A 168 13.40 -6.91 -14.94
N LYS A 169 13.73 -7.67 -13.89
CA LYS A 169 13.02 -8.92 -13.56
C LYS A 169 11.65 -8.62 -12.97
N LEU A 170 11.55 -7.62 -12.09
CA LEU A 170 10.27 -7.14 -11.57
C LEU A 170 9.35 -6.67 -12.70
N LYS A 171 9.87 -5.90 -13.65
CA LYS A 171 9.11 -5.49 -14.84
C LYS A 171 8.66 -6.68 -15.69
N MET A 172 9.52 -7.67 -15.96
CA MET A 172 9.09 -8.87 -16.68
C MET A 172 7.98 -9.66 -15.96
N ILE A 173 7.96 -9.66 -14.62
CA ILE A 173 6.89 -10.28 -13.84
C ILE A 173 5.59 -9.48 -13.98
N GLU A 174 5.64 -8.14 -13.88
CA GLU A 174 4.52 -7.24 -14.11
C GLU A 174 3.92 -7.41 -15.52
N ASP A 175 4.75 -7.35 -16.57
CA ASP A 175 4.34 -7.57 -17.96
C ASP A 175 3.68 -8.95 -18.15
N THR A 176 4.22 -10.00 -17.51
CA THR A 176 3.66 -11.36 -17.57
C THR A 176 2.30 -11.46 -16.87
N ILE A 177 2.14 -10.86 -15.69
CA ILE A 177 0.88 -10.85 -14.95
C ILE A 177 -0.20 -10.08 -15.73
N ASN A 178 0.16 -8.94 -16.33
CA ASN A 178 -0.76 -8.15 -17.16
C ASN A 178 -1.27 -8.95 -18.38
N VAL A 179 -0.40 -9.70 -19.07
CA VAL A 179 -0.80 -10.57 -20.20
C VAL A 179 -1.76 -11.67 -19.74
N ILE A 180 -1.53 -12.29 -18.57
CA ILE A 180 -2.42 -13.31 -18.00
C ILE A 180 -3.79 -12.71 -17.64
N LEU A 181 -3.80 -11.53 -16.99
CA LEU A 181 -5.02 -10.83 -16.60
C LEU A 181 -5.89 -10.48 -17.82
N ILE A 182 -5.28 -9.89 -18.85
CA ILE A 182 -5.97 -9.54 -20.12
C ILE A 182 -6.56 -10.80 -20.77
N ARG A 183 -5.78 -11.88 -20.87
CA ARG A 183 -6.23 -13.14 -21.49
C ARG A 183 -7.42 -13.75 -20.75
N ASN A 184 -7.42 -13.73 -19.42
CA ASN A 184 -8.53 -14.24 -18.62
C ASN A 184 -9.81 -13.40 -18.80
N ASN A 185 -9.68 -12.08 -18.92
CA ASN A 185 -10.81 -11.19 -19.17
C ASN A 185 -11.45 -11.42 -20.56
N GLU A 186 -10.66 -11.71 -21.60
CA GLU A 186 -11.20 -12.07 -22.92
C GLU A 186 -11.88 -13.46 -22.92
N LEU A 187 -11.36 -14.43 -22.18
CA LEU A 187 -12.01 -15.75 -22.02
C LEU A 187 -13.38 -15.62 -21.35
N GLN A 188 -13.50 -14.85 -20.26
CA GLN A 188 -14.78 -14.61 -19.58
C GLN A 188 -15.84 -13.95 -20.50
N LYS A 189 -15.42 -13.05 -21.41
CA LYS A 189 -16.31 -12.48 -22.43
C LYS A 189 -16.81 -13.55 -23.41
N LEU A 190 -15.94 -14.45 -23.87
CA LEU A 190 -16.31 -15.53 -24.81
C LEU A 190 -17.31 -16.50 -24.18
N ASP A 191 -17.10 -16.91 -22.93
CA ASP A 191 -18.04 -17.78 -22.21
C ASP A 191 -19.41 -17.10 -22.00
N THR A 192 -19.40 -15.80 -21.69
CA THR A 192 -20.64 -14.97 -21.56
C THR A 192 -21.40 -14.84 -22.89
N ILE A 193 -20.70 -14.83 -24.02
CA ILE A 193 -21.31 -14.81 -25.37
C ILE A 193 -21.87 -16.19 -25.73
N ASN A 194 -21.12 -17.27 -25.47
CA ASN A 194 -21.54 -18.64 -25.77
C ASN A 194 -22.75 -19.06 -24.93
N GLY A 195 -22.78 -18.71 -23.63
CA GLY A 195 -23.92 -18.97 -22.75
C GLY A 195 -25.24 -18.32 -23.19
N ARG A 196 -25.19 -17.27 -24.03
CA ARG A 196 -26.40 -16.65 -24.62
C ARG A 196 -26.93 -17.35 -25.86
N ARG A 197 -26.18 -18.25 -26.51
CA ARG A 197 -26.64 -18.99 -27.70
C ARG A 197 -27.38 -20.29 -27.38
N GLY A 198 -27.28 -20.83 -26.16
CA GLY A 198 -27.91 -22.11 -25.80
C GLY A 198 -29.44 -22.07 -25.65
N ASN A 199 -30.04 -20.87 -25.48
CA ASN A 199 -31.42 -20.73 -24.98
C ASN A 199 -32.43 -20.28 -26.06
N GLN A 200 -32.26 -20.69 -27.33
CA GLN A 200 -33.15 -20.27 -28.44
C GLN A 200 -33.59 -21.41 -29.39
N THR A 201 -33.77 -22.65 -28.90
CA THR A 201 -34.37 -23.75 -29.69
C THR A 201 -35.26 -24.68 -28.87
N THR A 202 -36.41 -24.17 -28.40
CA THR A 202 -37.60 -24.98 -28.04
C THR A 202 -38.87 -24.16 -28.28
N ASN A 203 -39.61 -24.52 -29.33
CA ASN A 203 -41.01 -24.20 -29.63
C ASN A 203 -41.55 -25.37 -30.48
#